data_AF-A0A376G6P8-F1
#
_entry.id   AF-A0A376G6P8-F1
#
_cell.length_a   1.000
_cell.length_b   1.000
_cell.length_c   1.000
_cell.angle_alpha   90.00
_cell.angle_beta   90.00
_cell.angle_gamma   90.00
#
_symmetry.space_group_name_H-M   'P 1'
#
loop_
_entity.id
_entity.type
_entity.pdbx_description
1 polymer ?
#
loop_
_entity_poly.entity_id
_entity_poly.type
_entity_poly.pdbx_seq_one_letter_code
_entity_poly.pdbx_strand_id
1 'polypeptide(L)'
;MKTFFTFCLLLQTYLLSAQLKFETKFYDAVNKWVLFDSNDSDNDHILGFIYIDPTAGYTLRYYGLVIQEPTSLKLKTKSDESLIIHRLANNTSDVYVLNDKELNTLNLKSEPDNFEHYKINNPNLFLLKQGSFLNGLQLSKAALKPLEELYLKDKNFKGLAFELGFAYNALGTPEKGIDLLESYLKNNNTDYWAMKELLLAYVETNELKKAEDLYNQLIKISPSVAFKAEITVYIAKGYLGLKDKQNFDKWISRAESYANGNKQIMNYIEALKNTLPKD
;
A
#
# COMPACT_ATOMS: atom_id res chain seq x y z
N MET A 1 48.14 -1.22 66.46
CA MET A 1 48.15 -1.21 64.98
C MET A 1 46.72 -1.39 64.49
N LYS A 2 46.10 -0.34 63.96
CA LYS A 2 44.77 -0.39 63.33
C LYS A 2 44.99 -0.40 61.82
N THR A 3 44.73 -1.52 61.17
CA THR A 3 44.72 -1.62 59.71
C THR A 3 43.38 -1.10 59.19
N PHE A 4 43.42 -0.01 58.44
CA PHE A 4 42.26 0.51 57.71
C PHE A 4 42.09 -0.32 56.43
N PHE A 5 40.93 -0.97 56.29
CA PHE A 5 40.53 -1.64 55.06
C PHE A 5 39.73 -0.62 54.24
N THR A 6 40.34 -0.04 53.21
CA THR A 6 39.65 0.87 52.30
C THR A 6 38.93 0.05 51.24
N PHE A 7 37.62 -0.09 51.38
CA PHE A 7 36.75 -0.72 50.38
C PHE A 7 36.49 0.28 49.26
N CYS A 8 37.17 0.11 48.11
CA CYS A 8 36.95 0.93 46.93
C CYS A 8 35.75 0.36 46.15
N LEU A 9 34.58 1.00 46.29
CA LEU A 9 33.38 0.64 45.53
C LEU A 9 33.54 1.16 44.10
N LEU A 10 33.96 0.30 43.17
CA LEU A 10 33.90 0.58 41.74
C LEU A 10 32.43 0.56 41.29
N LEU A 11 31.79 1.73 41.24
CA LEU A 11 30.54 1.91 40.49
C LEU A 11 30.87 1.78 39.00
N GLN A 12 30.74 0.57 38.44
CA GLN A 12 30.59 0.40 37.00
C GLN A 12 29.21 0.94 36.61
N THR A 13 29.17 2.21 36.20
CA THR A 13 28.01 2.73 35.47
C THR A 13 27.99 2.05 34.10
N TYR A 14 27.20 1.01 33.96
CA TYR A 14 26.80 0.52 32.64
C TYR A 14 25.95 1.64 32.01
N LEU A 15 26.57 2.46 31.16
CA LEU A 15 25.84 3.30 30.22
C LEU A 15 25.18 2.35 29.23
N LEU A 16 23.93 1.98 29.50
CA LEU A 16 23.09 1.34 28.50
C LEU A 16 22.90 2.36 27.37
N SER A 17 23.54 2.12 26.23
CA SER A 17 23.14 2.82 25.00
C SER A 17 21.68 2.52 24.75
N ALA A 18 20.87 3.55 24.54
CA ALA A 18 19.48 3.36 24.16
C ALA A 18 19.45 2.69 22.78
N GLN A 19 19.07 1.41 22.73
CA GLN A 19 18.96 0.68 21.48
C GLN A 19 17.86 1.29 20.61
N LEU A 20 18.18 1.61 19.35
CA LEU A 20 17.19 2.08 18.38
C LEU A 20 16.18 0.95 18.09
N LYS A 21 14.89 1.29 18.06
CA LYS A 21 13.81 0.33 17.80
C LYS A 21 13.19 0.58 16.42
N PHE A 22 13.53 -0.26 15.45
CA PHE A 22 13.00 -0.21 14.09
C PHE A 22 11.66 -0.95 14.03
N GLU A 23 10.61 -0.28 14.49
CA GLU A 23 9.26 -0.88 14.62
C GLU A 23 8.16 -0.10 13.88
N THR A 24 8.50 1.05 13.29
CA THR A 24 7.52 1.87 12.57
C THR A 24 7.43 1.43 11.12
N LYS A 25 6.22 1.15 10.63
CA LYS A 25 6.02 0.88 9.20
C LYS A 25 6.30 2.14 8.40
N PHE A 26 6.93 2.01 7.24
CA PHE A 26 7.29 3.17 6.40
C PHE A 26 6.09 4.08 6.07
N TYR A 27 4.89 3.50 5.92
CA TYR A 27 3.67 4.24 5.62
C TYR A 27 3.07 5.00 6.81
N ASP A 28 3.49 4.69 8.04
CA ASP A 28 3.18 5.48 9.23
C ASP A 28 4.23 6.58 9.47
N ALA A 29 5.33 6.59 8.71
CA ALA A 29 6.42 7.55 8.77
C ALA A 29 6.43 8.56 7.62
N VAL A 30 5.28 8.81 6.97
CA VAL A 30 5.18 9.81 5.90
C VAL A 30 5.43 11.21 6.43
N ASN A 31 6.21 11.99 5.67
CA ASN A 31 6.72 13.33 6.02
C ASN A 31 7.58 13.32 7.30
N LYS A 32 8.42 12.29 7.45
CA LYS A 32 9.35 12.14 8.57
C LYS A 32 10.75 11.80 8.09
N TRP A 33 11.73 12.26 8.86
CA TRP A 33 13.08 11.73 8.80
C TRP A 33 13.14 10.38 9.52
N VAL A 34 13.79 9.42 8.89
CA VAL A 34 13.87 8.06 9.38
C VAL A 34 15.27 7.50 9.24
N LEU A 35 15.54 6.51 10.07
CA LEU A 35 16.65 5.59 9.91
C LEU A 35 16.13 4.24 9.43
N PHE A 36 16.84 3.65 8.48
CA PHE A 36 16.76 2.21 8.22
C PHE A 36 17.92 1.52 8.91
N ASP A 37 17.62 0.35 9.46
CA ASP A 37 18.66 -0.50 10.01
C ASP A 37 19.62 -0.93 8.90
N SER A 38 20.92 -0.96 9.19
CA SER A 38 21.89 -1.57 8.29
C SER A 38 22.35 -2.88 8.91
N ASN A 39 22.46 -3.92 8.09
CA ASN A 39 22.95 -5.21 8.55
C ASN A 39 24.48 -5.23 8.77
N ASP A 40 25.14 -4.07 8.73
CA ASP A 40 26.59 -3.97 8.87
C ASP A 40 27.00 -3.86 10.35
N SER A 41 28.16 -4.42 10.67
CA SER A 41 28.72 -4.53 12.03
C SER A 41 29.02 -3.21 12.74
N ASP A 42 28.86 -2.07 12.04
CA ASP A 42 29.47 -0.79 12.40
C ASP A 42 28.46 0.20 13.04
N ASN A 43 27.24 -0.23 13.36
CA ASN A 43 26.14 0.63 13.86
C ASN A 43 25.84 1.81 12.92
N ASP A 44 26.06 1.63 11.62
CA ASP A 44 25.69 2.58 10.59
C ASP A 44 24.19 2.42 10.26
N HIS A 45 23.53 3.50 9.89
CA HIS A 45 22.11 3.51 9.52
C HIS A 45 21.88 4.45 8.34
N ILE A 46 21.02 4.03 7.41
CA ILE A 46 20.62 4.88 6.28
C ILE A 46 19.68 5.96 6.81
N LEU A 47 20.05 7.21 6.60
CA LEU A 47 19.22 8.38 6.88
C LEU A 47 18.52 8.85 5.61
N GLY A 48 17.20 9.05 5.70
CA GLY A 48 16.44 9.70 4.65
C GLY A 48 15.10 10.25 5.10
N PHE A 49 14.37 10.85 4.18
CA PHE A 49 13.06 11.44 4.41
C PHE A 49 12.00 10.70 3.60
N ILE A 50 10.97 10.16 4.27
CA ILE A 50 9.86 9.48 3.61
C ILE A 50 8.78 10.49 3.27
N TYR A 51 8.27 10.44 2.04
CA TYR A 51 7.14 11.24 1.57
C TYR A 51 6.32 10.48 0.53
N ILE A 52 5.20 11.08 0.10
CA ILE A 52 4.42 10.58 -1.02
C ILE A 52 4.68 11.45 -2.23
N ASP A 53 5.28 10.85 -3.25
CA ASP A 53 5.33 11.42 -4.59
C ASP A 53 3.92 11.33 -5.20
N PRO A 54 3.33 12.44 -5.68
CA PRO A 54 1.96 12.46 -6.23
C PRO A 54 1.72 11.46 -7.37
N THR A 55 2.79 11.09 -8.07
CA THR A 55 2.77 10.24 -9.27
C THR A 55 3.26 8.83 -8.97
N ALA A 56 4.30 8.71 -8.15
CA ALA A 56 5.03 7.45 -7.97
C ALA A 56 4.92 6.84 -6.55
N GLY A 57 4.21 7.49 -5.64
CA GLY A 57 3.84 6.91 -4.35
C GLY A 57 4.88 7.05 -3.24
N TYR A 58 4.87 6.11 -2.31
CA TYR A 58 5.74 6.13 -1.14
C TYR A 58 7.21 6.13 -1.55
N THR A 59 7.94 7.12 -1.09
CA THR A 59 9.27 7.44 -1.60
C THR A 59 10.18 7.84 -0.47
N LEU A 60 11.40 7.32 -0.49
CA LEU A 60 12.51 7.76 0.35
C LEU A 60 13.41 8.69 -0.47
N ARG A 61 13.60 9.91 0.03
CA ARG A 61 14.74 10.75 -0.37
C ARG A 61 15.92 10.38 0.52
N TYR A 62 16.91 9.70 -0.04
CA TYR A 62 18.13 9.35 0.68
C TYR A 62 18.93 10.62 0.99
N TYR A 63 19.54 10.66 2.17
CA TYR A 63 20.30 11.83 2.63
C TYR A 63 21.73 11.50 3.03
N GLY A 64 21.99 10.30 3.58
CA GLY A 64 23.32 9.91 3.99
C GLY A 64 23.33 8.74 4.96
N LEU A 65 24.46 8.57 5.65
CA LEU A 65 24.62 7.58 6.71
C LEU A 65 24.78 8.27 8.05
N VAL A 66 24.14 7.71 9.07
CA VAL A 66 24.27 8.08 10.48
C VAL A 66 24.90 6.91 11.22
N ILE A 67 25.86 7.18 12.11
CA ILE A 67 26.38 6.18 13.04
C ILE A 67 25.74 6.38 14.41
N GLN A 68 25.33 5.28 15.05
CA GLN A 68 24.87 5.29 16.44
C GLN A 68 26.08 5.22 17.39
N GLU A 69 26.28 6.30 18.14
CA GLU A 69 27.21 6.35 19.28
C GLU A 69 26.47 5.99 20.58
N PRO A 70 27.17 5.70 21.70
CA PRO A 70 26.52 5.24 22.94
C PRO A 70 25.43 6.17 23.50
N THR A 71 25.49 7.47 23.19
CA THR A 71 24.55 8.48 23.72
C THR A 71 24.00 9.44 22.66
N SER A 72 24.36 9.24 21.39
CA SER A 72 24.12 10.21 20.33
C SER A 72 24.04 9.56 18.95
N LEU A 73 23.47 10.29 18.00
CA LEU A 73 23.56 9.99 16.59
C LEU A 73 24.51 10.99 15.93
N LYS A 74 25.35 10.52 15.02
CA LYS A 74 26.29 11.37 14.29
C LYS A 74 26.20 11.13 12.80
N LEU A 75 26.11 12.20 12.02
CA LEU A 75 26.14 12.11 10.56
C LEU A 75 27.56 11.70 10.12
N LYS A 76 27.67 10.54 9.45
CA LYS A 76 28.93 9.98 8.94
C LYS A 76 29.21 10.46 7.53
N THR A 77 28.20 10.38 6.66
CA THR A 77 28.25 10.86 5.29
C THR A 77 27.00 11.64 4.95
N LYS A 78 27.15 12.63 4.08
CA LYS A 78 26.03 13.35 3.46
C LYS A 78 26.14 13.09 1.97
N SER A 79 25.01 12.84 1.31
CA SER A 79 24.97 12.72 -0.15
C SER A 79 25.41 14.02 -0.81
N ASP A 80 26.23 13.90 -1.86
CA ASP A 80 26.89 14.99 -2.59
C ASP A 80 25.93 15.78 -3.51
N GLU A 81 24.80 16.22 -2.96
CA GLU A 81 23.76 17.06 -3.60
C GLU A 81 22.92 16.41 -4.71
N SER A 82 23.36 15.32 -5.33
CA SER A 82 22.49 14.56 -6.26
C SER A 82 21.29 13.94 -5.51
N LEU A 83 20.08 14.19 -6.01
CA LEU A 83 18.85 13.62 -5.43
C LEU A 83 18.81 12.11 -5.65
N ILE A 84 19.18 11.35 -4.62
CA ILE A 84 19.01 9.89 -4.60
C ILE A 84 17.60 9.58 -4.11
N ILE A 85 16.76 9.03 -5.00
CA ILE A 85 15.35 8.74 -4.76
C ILE A 85 15.11 7.23 -4.85
N HIS A 86 14.49 6.66 -3.81
CA HIS A 86 14.11 5.25 -3.77
C HIS A 86 12.59 5.10 -3.61
N ARG A 87 11.96 4.23 -4.41
CA ARG A 87 10.54 3.90 -4.26
C ARG A 87 10.40 2.81 -3.21
N LEU A 88 9.50 3.02 -2.26
CA LEU A 88 9.23 2.08 -1.18
C LEU A 88 8.17 1.08 -1.62
N ALA A 89 8.34 -0.17 -1.23
CA ALA A 89 7.51 -1.29 -1.62
C ALA A 89 6.98 -2.04 -0.38
N ASN A 90 6.14 -3.05 -0.59
CA ASN A 90 5.50 -3.78 0.51
C ASN A 90 6.47 -4.54 1.42
N ASN A 91 7.66 -4.86 0.91
CA ASN A 91 8.74 -5.52 1.63
C ASN A 91 9.76 -4.53 2.23
N THR A 92 9.50 -3.22 2.20
CA THR A 92 10.32 -2.22 2.88
C THR A 92 10.36 -2.50 4.39
N SER A 93 11.57 -2.59 4.94
CA SER A 93 11.80 -2.81 6.37
C SER A 93 11.17 -1.73 7.25
N ASP A 94 10.92 -2.08 8.50
CA ASP A 94 10.49 -1.12 9.50
C ASP A 94 11.61 -0.11 9.78
N VAL A 95 11.20 1.09 10.15
CA VAL A 95 12.06 2.26 10.30
C VAL A 95 12.04 2.77 11.73
N TYR A 96 13.08 3.49 12.09
CA TYR A 96 13.12 4.32 13.29
C TYR A 96 12.83 5.76 12.91
N VAL A 97 11.83 6.39 13.54
CA VAL A 97 11.48 7.79 13.28
C VAL A 97 12.30 8.69 14.20
N LEU A 98 13.01 9.65 13.61
CA LEU A 98 13.80 10.60 14.40
C LEU A 98 12.90 11.55 15.19
N ASN A 99 13.25 11.76 16.46
CA ASN A 99 12.63 12.79 17.31
C ASN A 99 13.32 14.15 17.18
N ASP A 100 12.70 15.20 17.73
CA ASP A 100 13.21 16.58 17.60
C ASP A 100 14.63 16.76 18.17
N LYS A 101 14.99 16.04 19.24
CA LYS A 101 16.34 16.10 19.83
C LYS A 101 17.38 15.54 18.87
N GLU A 102 17.06 14.43 18.20
CA GLU A 102 17.93 13.79 17.22
C GLU A 102 18.06 14.63 15.95
N LEU A 103 16.96 15.21 15.45
CA LEU A 103 17.00 16.16 14.34
C LEU A 103 17.93 17.34 14.64
N ASN A 104 17.81 17.92 15.83
CA ASN A 104 18.68 19.02 16.27
C ASN A 104 20.14 18.57 16.37
N THR A 105 20.40 17.37 16.90
CA THR A 105 21.76 16.82 17.02
C THR A 105 22.41 16.61 15.64
N LEU A 106 21.61 16.20 14.65
CA LEU A 106 22.06 16.01 13.26
C LEU A 106 22.03 17.30 12.44
N ASN A 107 21.65 18.45 13.03
CA ASN A 107 21.46 19.74 12.35
C ASN A 107 20.51 19.65 11.14
N LEU A 108 19.44 18.85 11.26
CA LEU A 108 18.41 18.69 10.24
C LEU A 108 17.25 19.65 10.47
N LYS A 109 16.74 20.25 9.39
CA LYS A 109 15.44 20.93 9.39
C LYS A 109 14.31 19.90 9.52
N SER A 110 13.12 20.35 9.91
CA SER A 110 11.92 19.49 9.97
C SER A 110 11.58 18.87 8.61
N GLU A 111 11.89 19.55 7.52
CA GLU A 111 11.71 19.07 6.15
C GLU A 111 13.00 19.28 5.33
N PRO A 112 13.26 18.42 4.32
CA PRO A 112 14.37 18.61 3.40
C PRO A 112 14.26 19.92 2.59
N ASP A 113 15.41 20.44 2.14
CA ASP A 113 15.43 21.60 1.24
C ASP A 113 14.68 21.32 -0.07
N ASN A 114 13.93 22.31 -0.57
CA ASN A 114 13.10 22.24 -1.79
C ASN A 114 11.99 21.18 -1.77
N PHE A 115 11.54 20.77 -0.58
CA PHE A 115 10.48 19.75 -0.45
C PHE A 115 9.08 20.23 -0.89
N GLU A 116 8.85 21.55 -0.97
CA GLU A 116 7.55 22.14 -1.31
C GLU A 116 6.94 21.60 -2.61
N HIS A 117 7.78 21.29 -3.62
CA HIS A 117 7.32 20.75 -4.91
C HIS A 117 6.64 19.38 -4.83
N TYR A 118 6.87 18.62 -3.75
CA TYR A 118 6.31 17.29 -3.57
C TYR A 118 5.08 17.28 -2.66
N LYS A 119 4.71 18.42 -2.07
CA LYS A 119 3.59 18.48 -1.14
C LYS A 119 2.25 18.35 -1.86
N ILE A 120 1.42 17.46 -1.36
CA ILE A 120 0.01 17.35 -1.75
C ILE A 120 -0.79 18.22 -0.78
N ASN A 121 -1.04 19.47 -1.17
CA ASN A 121 -1.66 20.47 -0.29
C ASN A 121 -3.16 20.23 -0.04
N ASN A 122 -3.85 19.47 -0.90
CA ASN A 122 -5.22 19.09 -0.67
C ASN A 122 -5.27 17.87 0.29
N PRO A 123 -5.80 18.01 1.52
CA PRO A 123 -5.78 16.95 2.51
C PRO A 123 -6.60 15.72 2.10
N ASN A 124 -7.73 15.91 1.40
CA ASN A 124 -8.54 14.80 0.91
C ASN A 124 -7.82 14.04 -0.22
N LEU A 125 -7.17 14.76 -1.13
CA LEU A 125 -6.33 14.13 -2.16
C LEU A 125 -5.15 13.39 -1.54
N PHE A 126 -4.53 13.92 -0.49
CA PHE A 126 -3.44 13.27 0.23
C PHE A 126 -3.88 11.94 0.84
N LEU A 127 -5.02 11.91 1.54
CA LEU A 127 -5.61 10.67 2.07
C LEU A 127 -5.94 9.66 0.96
N LEU A 128 -6.56 10.12 -0.15
CA LEU A 128 -6.83 9.24 -1.29
C LEU A 128 -5.54 8.62 -1.84
N LYS A 129 -4.49 9.43 -2.01
CA LYS A 129 -3.20 8.96 -2.53
C LYS A 129 -2.53 7.98 -1.57
N GLN A 130 -2.56 8.24 -0.26
CA GLN A 130 -2.08 7.29 0.75
C GLN A 130 -2.72 5.91 0.58
N GLY A 131 -4.05 5.88 0.54
CA GLY A 131 -4.82 4.65 0.37
C GLY A 131 -4.55 3.96 -0.97
N SER A 132 -4.64 4.71 -2.07
CA SER A 132 -4.45 4.21 -3.43
C SER A 132 -3.07 3.57 -3.63
N PHE A 133 -2.00 4.22 -3.16
CA PHE A 133 -0.66 3.64 -3.25
C PHE A 133 -0.49 2.42 -2.34
N LEU A 134 -1.11 2.39 -1.16
CA LEU A 134 -1.09 1.20 -0.29
C LEU A 134 -1.84 0.02 -0.93
N ASN A 135 -3.01 0.26 -1.52
CA ASN A 135 -3.72 -0.74 -2.32
C ASN A 135 -2.85 -1.28 -3.46
N GLY A 136 -2.19 -0.38 -4.21
CA GLY A 136 -1.26 -0.77 -5.28
C GLY A 136 -0.05 -1.59 -4.80
N LEU A 137 0.37 -1.41 -3.55
CA LEU A 137 1.39 -2.21 -2.88
C LEU A 137 0.84 -3.50 -2.24
N GLN A 138 -0.44 -3.84 -2.43
CA GLN A 138 -1.12 -4.98 -1.80
C GLN A 138 -1.16 -4.88 -0.26
N LEU A 139 -1.12 -3.66 0.26
CA LEU A 139 -1.23 -3.34 1.69
C LEU A 139 -2.65 -2.83 2.03
N SER A 140 -3.68 -3.49 1.51
CA SER A 140 -5.07 -3.03 1.62
C SER A 140 -5.55 -2.82 3.05
N LYS A 141 -5.03 -3.59 4.02
CA LYS A 141 -5.33 -3.39 5.45
C LYS A 141 -4.84 -2.02 5.94
N ALA A 142 -3.65 -1.59 5.52
CA ALA A 142 -3.13 -0.27 5.85
C ALA A 142 -3.84 0.83 5.06
N ALA A 143 -4.26 0.53 3.82
CA ALA A 143 -5.00 1.46 2.97
C ALA A 143 -6.34 1.89 3.57
N LEU A 144 -7.02 1.02 4.33
CA LEU A 144 -8.32 1.35 4.94
C LEU A 144 -8.25 2.59 5.83
N LYS A 145 -7.20 2.78 6.63
CA LYS A 145 -7.11 3.90 7.57
C LYS A 145 -7.28 5.28 6.90
N PRO A 146 -6.46 5.68 5.90
CA PRO A 146 -6.64 6.97 5.23
C PRO A 146 -7.92 7.01 4.36
N LEU A 147 -8.36 5.88 3.79
CA LEU A 147 -9.56 5.85 2.94
C LEU A 147 -10.86 6.00 3.76
N GLU A 148 -10.95 5.35 4.92
CA GLU A 148 -12.08 5.49 5.85
C GLU A 148 -12.09 6.90 6.47
N GLU A 149 -10.92 7.47 6.78
CA GLU A 149 -10.84 8.88 7.19
C GLU A 149 -11.37 9.81 6.10
N LEU A 150 -10.98 9.58 4.84
CA LEU A 150 -11.50 10.35 3.71
C LEU A 150 -13.01 10.15 3.54
N TYR A 151 -13.52 8.94 3.73
CA TYR A 151 -14.96 8.65 3.64
C TYR A 151 -15.78 9.46 4.66
N LEU A 152 -15.29 9.59 5.90
CA LEU A 152 -15.93 10.41 6.92
C LEU A 152 -15.94 11.91 6.56
N LYS A 153 -14.94 12.38 5.82
CA LYS A 153 -14.80 13.79 5.40
C LYS A 153 -15.60 14.11 4.14
N ASP A 154 -15.51 13.25 3.13
CA ASP A 154 -16.15 13.40 1.83
C ASP A 154 -16.34 12.03 1.17
N LYS A 155 -17.47 11.37 1.48
CA LYS A 155 -17.82 10.06 0.93
C LYS A 155 -17.97 10.00 -0.60
N ASN A 156 -18.09 11.14 -1.27
CA ASN A 156 -18.25 11.22 -2.72
C ASN A 156 -16.95 11.71 -3.41
N PHE A 157 -15.83 11.78 -2.68
CA PHE A 157 -14.57 12.20 -3.25
C PHE A 157 -14.18 11.29 -4.42
N LYS A 158 -13.85 11.89 -5.57
CA LYS A 158 -13.60 11.15 -6.81
C LYS A 158 -12.49 10.11 -6.61
N GLY A 159 -12.79 8.86 -6.95
CA GLY A 159 -11.88 7.72 -6.83
C GLY A 159 -11.94 6.98 -5.49
N LEU A 160 -12.54 7.56 -4.45
CA LEU A 160 -12.63 6.93 -3.13
C LEU A 160 -13.41 5.61 -3.16
N ALA A 161 -14.56 5.60 -3.85
CA ALA A 161 -15.42 4.41 -3.89
C ALA A 161 -14.69 3.20 -4.49
N PHE A 162 -13.94 3.41 -5.57
CA PHE A 162 -13.08 2.39 -6.16
C PHE A 162 -12.04 1.89 -5.16
N GLU A 163 -11.29 2.78 -4.50
CA GLU A 163 -10.22 2.38 -3.59
C GLU A 163 -10.71 1.66 -2.34
N LEU A 164 -11.85 2.06 -1.77
CA LEU A 164 -12.48 1.34 -0.66
C LEU A 164 -13.04 -0.02 -1.10
N GLY A 165 -13.72 -0.06 -2.25
CA GLY A 165 -14.22 -1.32 -2.83
C GLY A 165 -13.10 -2.33 -3.03
N PHE A 166 -12.00 -1.88 -3.66
CA PHE A 166 -10.80 -2.69 -3.84
C PHE A 166 -10.23 -3.19 -2.50
N ALA A 167 -10.10 -2.31 -1.50
CA ALA A 167 -9.55 -2.68 -0.21
C ALA A 167 -10.41 -3.73 0.50
N TYR A 168 -11.74 -3.59 0.48
CA TYR A 168 -12.66 -4.55 1.10
C TYR A 168 -12.65 -5.92 0.41
N ASN A 169 -12.64 -5.95 -0.93
CA ASN A 169 -12.51 -7.19 -1.71
C ASN A 169 -11.18 -7.88 -1.40
N ALA A 170 -10.07 -7.15 -1.45
CA ALA A 170 -8.73 -7.69 -1.17
C ALA A 170 -8.57 -8.26 0.24
N LEU A 171 -9.36 -7.79 1.21
CA LEU A 171 -9.37 -8.27 2.59
C LEU A 171 -10.38 -9.40 2.86
N GLY A 172 -11.11 -9.84 1.83
CA GLY A 172 -12.15 -10.87 1.98
C GLY A 172 -13.34 -10.40 2.81
N THR A 173 -13.67 -9.10 2.74
CA THR A 173 -14.86 -8.52 3.37
C THR A 173 -15.74 -7.78 2.35
N PRO A 174 -16.06 -8.41 1.20
CA PRO A 174 -16.76 -7.75 0.08
C PRO A 174 -18.12 -7.17 0.47
N GLU A 175 -18.80 -7.71 1.49
CA GLU A 175 -20.11 -7.25 1.95
C GLU A 175 -20.07 -5.77 2.37
N LYS A 176 -18.97 -5.32 2.99
CA LYS A 176 -18.78 -3.90 3.35
C LYS A 176 -18.62 -3.02 2.12
N GLY A 177 -18.03 -3.55 1.05
CA GLY A 177 -17.88 -2.86 -0.23
C GLY A 177 -19.21 -2.71 -0.96
N ILE A 178 -20.09 -3.71 -0.92
CA ILE A 178 -21.37 -3.72 -1.63
C ILE A 178 -22.23 -2.51 -1.25
N ASP A 179 -22.54 -2.33 0.04
CA ASP A 179 -23.42 -1.24 0.49
C ASP A 179 -22.90 0.14 0.07
N LEU A 180 -21.59 0.35 0.22
CA LEU A 180 -20.90 1.58 -0.14
C LEU A 180 -20.98 1.83 -1.65
N LEU A 181 -20.64 0.83 -2.46
CA LEU A 181 -20.55 0.94 -3.91
C LEU A 181 -21.94 1.08 -4.54
N GLU A 182 -22.93 0.29 -4.09
CA GLU A 182 -24.32 0.43 -4.53
C GLU A 182 -24.84 1.86 -4.25
N SER A 183 -24.58 2.39 -3.04
CA SER A 183 -24.98 3.75 -2.69
C SER A 183 -24.29 4.81 -3.55
N TYR A 184 -22.99 4.67 -3.80
CA TYR A 184 -22.23 5.62 -4.62
C TYR A 184 -22.67 5.59 -6.10
N LEU A 185 -22.89 4.40 -6.66
CA LEU A 185 -23.21 4.20 -8.07
C LEU A 185 -24.63 4.65 -8.45
N LYS A 186 -25.54 4.86 -7.49
CA LYS A 186 -26.85 5.50 -7.74
C LYS A 186 -26.73 6.84 -8.46
N ASN A 187 -25.69 7.62 -8.15
CA ASN A 187 -25.44 8.93 -8.74
C ASN A 187 -24.20 8.97 -9.66
N ASN A 188 -23.43 7.88 -9.72
CA ASN A 188 -22.16 7.79 -10.45
C ASN A 188 -22.13 6.56 -11.37
N ASN A 189 -23.24 6.30 -12.07
CA ASN A 189 -23.47 5.06 -12.84
C ASN A 189 -22.58 4.86 -14.09
N THR A 190 -21.62 5.76 -14.34
CA THR A 190 -20.61 5.64 -15.39
C THR A 190 -19.19 5.44 -14.84
N ASP A 191 -19.03 5.38 -13.52
CA ASP A 191 -17.75 5.08 -12.87
C ASP A 191 -17.45 3.58 -12.99
N TYR A 192 -16.87 3.21 -14.14
CA TYR A 192 -16.56 1.82 -14.46
C TYR A 192 -15.55 1.18 -13.50
N TRP A 193 -14.73 1.96 -12.79
CA TRP A 193 -13.81 1.44 -11.77
C TRP A 193 -14.58 1.00 -10.53
N ALA A 194 -15.48 1.83 -10.01
CA ALA A 194 -16.34 1.45 -8.89
C ALA A 194 -17.30 0.30 -9.27
N MET A 195 -17.84 0.29 -10.49
CA MET A 195 -18.66 -0.82 -10.99
C MET A 195 -17.88 -2.14 -11.08
N LYS A 196 -16.59 -2.10 -11.43
CA LYS A 196 -15.74 -3.29 -11.44
C LYS A 196 -15.63 -3.91 -10.05
N GLU A 197 -15.35 -3.09 -9.05
CA GLU A 197 -15.21 -3.58 -7.67
C GLU A 197 -16.53 -4.09 -7.10
N LEU A 198 -17.68 -3.50 -7.49
CA LEU A 198 -18.99 -4.01 -7.10
C LEU A 198 -19.30 -5.35 -7.78
N LEU A 199 -18.95 -5.49 -9.05
CA LEU A 199 -19.08 -6.76 -9.77
C LEU A 199 -18.25 -7.85 -9.10
N LEU A 200 -17.01 -7.54 -8.72
CA LEU A 200 -16.15 -8.46 -7.99
C LEU A 200 -16.76 -8.83 -6.62
N ALA A 201 -17.27 -7.85 -5.88
CA ALA A 201 -17.90 -8.09 -4.59
C ALA A 201 -19.13 -9.01 -4.70
N TYR A 202 -19.98 -8.82 -5.72
CA TYR A 202 -21.09 -9.75 -6.00
C TYR A 202 -20.61 -11.15 -6.38
N VAL A 203 -19.50 -11.27 -7.10
CA VAL A 203 -18.91 -12.59 -7.41
C VAL A 203 -18.43 -13.29 -6.15
N GLU A 204 -17.71 -12.58 -5.27
CA GLU A 204 -17.15 -13.15 -4.04
C GLU A 204 -18.21 -13.55 -3.02
N THR A 205 -19.38 -12.88 -3.04
CA THR A 205 -20.55 -13.19 -2.21
C THR A 205 -21.53 -14.17 -2.87
N ASN A 206 -21.19 -14.72 -4.04
CA ASN A 206 -22.04 -15.62 -4.85
C ASN A 206 -23.37 -15.00 -5.34
N GLU A 207 -23.48 -13.68 -5.37
CA GLU A 207 -24.61 -12.95 -5.96
C GLU A 207 -24.50 -12.88 -7.49
N LEU A 208 -24.23 -14.01 -8.16
CA LEU A 208 -23.86 -14.06 -9.58
C LEU A 208 -24.90 -13.44 -10.51
N LYS A 209 -26.19 -13.51 -10.17
CA LYS A 209 -27.24 -12.86 -10.96
C LYS A 209 -27.08 -11.33 -10.97
N LYS A 210 -26.80 -10.71 -9.82
CA LYS A 210 -26.50 -9.28 -9.74
C LYS A 210 -25.21 -8.93 -10.48
N ALA A 211 -24.19 -9.79 -10.36
CA ALA A 211 -22.93 -9.62 -11.07
C ALA A 211 -23.14 -9.62 -12.61
N GLU A 212 -23.95 -10.53 -13.16
CA GLU A 212 -24.29 -10.56 -14.58
C GLU A 212 -25.11 -9.33 -15.03
N ASP A 213 -26.07 -8.89 -14.22
CA ASP A 213 -26.89 -7.72 -14.53
C ASP A 213 -26.02 -6.43 -14.54
N LEU A 214 -25.08 -6.32 -13.61
CA LEU A 214 -24.10 -5.23 -13.59
C LEU A 214 -23.08 -5.33 -14.73
N TYR A 215 -22.61 -6.54 -15.05
CA TYR A 215 -21.72 -6.82 -16.19
C TYR A 215 -22.31 -6.29 -17.50
N ASN A 216 -23.61 -6.53 -17.74
CA ASN A 216 -24.30 -6.07 -18.96
C ASN A 216 -24.36 -4.54 -19.08
N GLN A 217 -24.28 -3.82 -17.96
CA GLN A 217 -24.16 -2.36 -17.95
C GLN A 217 -22.69 -1.95 -18.17
N LEU A 218 -21.78 -2.54 -17.40
CA LEU A 218 -20.35 -2.24 -17.40
C LEU A 218 -19.69 -2.48 -18.76
N ILE A 219 -20.08 -3.53 -19.48
CA ILE A 219 -19.51 -3.88 -20.78
C ILE A 219 -19.72 -2.78 -21.85
N LYS A 220 -20.79 -1.98 -21.71
CA LYS A 220 -21.16 -0.91 -22.64
C LYS A 220 -20.25 0.32 -22.51
N ILE A 221 -19.70 0.54 -21.32
CA ILE A 221 -18.86 1.70 -20.98
C ILE A 221 -17.39 1.31 -20.72
N SER A 222 -17.04 0.04 -20.90
CA SER A 222 -15.70 -0.48 -20.62
C SER A 222 -14.62 0.20 -21.48
N PRO A 223 -13.48 0.60 -20.88
CA PRO A 223 -12.48 1.43 -21.55
C PRO A 223 -11.59 0.67 -22.56
N SER A 224 -11.52 -0.66 -22.48
CA SER A 224 -10.63 -1.44 -23.32
C SER A 224 -11.08 -2.90 -23.43
N VAL A 225 -10.56 -3.61 -24.43
CA VAL A 225 -10.76 -5.07 -24.58
C VAL A 225 -10.16 -5.86 -23.41
N ALA A 226 -9.04 -5.41 -22.85
CA ALA A 226 -8.41 -6.02 -21.70
C ALA A 226 -9.31 -5.93 -20.45
N PHE A 227 -9.91 -4.76 -20.21
CA PHE A 227 -10.87 -4.58 -19.13
C PHE A 227 -12.09 -5.48 -19.32
N LYS A 228 -12.63 -5.58 -20.54
CA LYS A 228 -13.75 -6.49 -20.86
C LYS A 228 -13.39 -7.94 -20.55
N ALA A 229 -12.20 -8.38 -20.93
CA ALA A 229 -11.73 -9.73 -20.63
C ALA A 229 -11.63 -9.95 -19.11
N GLU A 230 -10.99 -9.04 -18.37
CA GLU A 230 -10.82 -9.10 -16.91
C GLU A 230 -12.17 -9.29 -16.18
N ILE A 231 -13.14 -8.39 -16.40
CA ILE A 231 -14.45 -8.48 -15.73
C ILE A 231 -15.24 -9.73 -16.15
N THR A 232 -15.03 -10.24 -17.36
CA THR A 232 -15.67 -11.48 -17.82
C THR A 232 -15.08 -12.70 -17.10
N VAL A 233 -13.76 -12.68 -16.83
CA VAL A 233 -13.10 -13.73 -16.05
C VAL A 233 -13.60 -13.76 -14.61
N TYR A 234 -13.90 -12.61 -13.99
CA TYR A 234 -14.48 -12.59 -12.64
C TYR A 234 -15.81 -13.36 -12.58
N ILE A 235 -16.72 -13.16 -13.53
CA ILE A 235 -17.97 -13.92 -13.59
C ILE A 235 -17.68 -15.43 -13.77
N ALA A 236 -16.76 -15.80 -14.66
CA ALA A 236 -16.36 -17.18 -14.84
C ALA A 236 -15.84 -17.82 -13.53
N LYS A 237 -14.98 -17.11 -12.78
CA LYS A 237 -14.49 -17.57 -11.47
C LYS A 237 -15.62 -17.80 -10.45
N GLY A 238 -16.66 -16.98 -10.47
CA GLY A 238 -17.84 -17.19 -9.64
C GLY A 238 -18.50 -18.55 -9.90
N TYR A 239 -18.77 -18.84 -11.17
CA TYR A 239 -19.34 -20.14 -11.57
C TYR A 239 -18.40 -21.32 -11.33
N LEU A 240 -17.09 -21.12 -11.48
CA LEU A 240 -16.08 -22.10 -11.10
C LEU A 240 -16.16 -22.45 -9.60
N GLY A 241 -16.32 -21.45 -8.73
CA GLY A 241 -16.49 -21.65 -7.29
C GLY A 241 -17.75 -22.46 -6.94
N LEU A 242 -18.82 -22.28 -7.70
CA LEU A 242 -20.06 -23.07 -7.59
C LEU A 242 -19.98 -24.46 -8.27
N LYS A 243 -18.86 -24.78 -8.94
CA LYS A 243 -18.70 -25.98 -9.78
C LYS A 243 -19.73 -26.09 -10.91
N ASP A 244 -20.26 -24.95 -11.37
CA ASP A 244 -21.17 -24.88 -12.51
C ASP A 244 -20.35 -24.83 -13.80
N LYS A 245 -20.00 -26.02 -14.29
CA LYS A 245 -19.17 -26.19 -15.49
C LYS A 245 -19.80 -25.54 -16.72
N GLN A 246 -21.12 -25.62 -16.88
CA GLN A 246 -21.80 -25.09 -18.06
C GLN A 246 -21.67 -23.57 -18.14
N ASN A 247 -21.95 -22.86 -17.04
CA ASN A 247 -21.80 -21.41 -17.02
C ASN A 247 -20.34 -20.98 -17.00
N PHE A 248 -19.46 -21.72 -16.33
CA PHE A 248 -18.01 -21.50 -16.42
C PHE A 248 -17.53 -21.53 -17.88
N ASP A 249 -17.84 -22.60 -18.62
CA ASP A 249 -17.43 -22.78 -20.02
C ASP A 249 -17.97 -21.66 -20.93
N LYS A 250 -19.23 -21.24 -20.70
CA LYS A 250 -19.84 -20.10 -21.40
C LYS A 250 -19.08 -18.79 -21.15
N TRP A 251 -18.82 -18.47 -19.88
CA TRP A 251 -18.20 -17.21 -19.50
C TRP A 251 -16.71 -17.15 -19.84
N ILE A 252 -15.99 -18.27 -19.70
CA ILE A 252 -14.57 -18.33 -20.07
C ILE A 252 -14.38 -18.21 -21.58
N SER A 253 -15.22 -18.85 -22.40
CA SER A 253 -15.18 -18.70 -23.87
C SER A 253 -15.43 -17.25 -24.30
N ARG A 254 -16.32 -16.55 -23.59
CA ARG A 254 -16.56 -15.12 -23.81
C ARG A 254 -15.32 -14.29 -23.43
N ALA A 255 -14.66 -14.59 -22.32
CA ALA A 255 -13.45 -13.89 -21.92
C ALA A 255 -12.32 -14.06 -22.95
N GLU A 256 -12.15 -15.25 -23.52
CA GLU A 256 -11.18 -15.53 -24.59
C GLU A 256 -11.42 -14.68 -25.84
N SER A 257 -12.70 -14.52 -26.22
CA SER A 257 -13.07 -13.67 -27.36
C SER A 257 -12.64 -12.21 -27.18
N TYR A 258 -12.65 -11.69 -25.95
CA TYR A 258 -12.15 -10.35 -25.65
C TYR A 258 -10.63 -10.28 -25.53
N ALA A 259 -10.00 -11.35 -25.02
CA ALA A 259 -8.54 -11.41 -24.89
C ALA A 259 -7.86 -11.27 -26.26
N ASN A 260 -8.50 -11.75 -27.34
CA ASN A 260 -8.07 -11.57 -28.72
C ASN A 260 -6.57 -11.85 -28.95
N GLY A 261 -6.05 -12.92 -28.34
CA GLY A 261 -4.64 -13.32 -28.45
C GLY A 261 -3.66 -12.58 -27.53
N ASN A 262 -4.13 -11.73 -26.61
CA ASN A 262 -3.28 -11.17 -25.56
C ASN A 262 -2.70 -12.30 -24.69
N LYS A 263 -1.39 -12.54 -24.80
CA LYS A 263 -0.72 -13.68 -24.15
C LYS A 263 -0.89 -13.71 -22.63
N GLN A 264 -0.82 -12.56 -21.96
CA GLN A 264 -0.94 -12.52 -20.50
C GLN A 264 -2.34 -12.93 -20.04
N ILE A 265 -3.38 -12.42 -20.69
CA ILE A 265 -4.77 -12.74 -20.38
C ILE A 265 -5.07 -14.21 -20.75
N MET A 266 -4.59 -14.67 -21.89
CA MET A 266 -4.77 -16.07 -22.32
C MET A 266 -4.09 -17.07 -21.37
N ASN A 267 -2.87 -16.79 -20.92
CA ASN A 267 -2.19 -17.63 -19.94
C ASN A 267 -2.98 -17.74 -18.63
N TYR A 268 -3.59 -16.63 -18.19
CA TYR A 268 -4.43 -16.63 -16.99
C TYR A 268 -5.71 -17.46 -17.19
N ILE A 269 -6.36 -17.32 -18.35
CA ILE A 269 -7.55 -18.10 -18.70
C ILE A 269 -7.23 -19.61 -18.76
N GLU A 270 -6.09 -19.98 -19.36
CA GLU A 270 -5.64 -21.37 -19.44
C GLU A 270 -5.38 -21.97 -18.05
N ALA A 271 -4.74 -21.20 -17.16
CA ALA A 271 -4.55 -21.60 -15.77
C ALA A 271 -5.89 -21.87 -15.06
N LEU A 272 -6.91 -21.03 -15.28
CA LEU A 272 -8.25 -21.23 -14.71
C LEU A 272 -8.92 -22.50 -15.25
N LYS A 273 -8.84 -22.78 -16.56
CA LYS A 273 -9.42 -24.00 -17.16
C LYS A 273 -8.86 -25.28 -16.55
N ASN A 274 -7.58 -25.27 -16.15
CA ASN A 274 -6.91 -26.41 -15.54
C ASN A 274 -7.30 -26.65 -14.06
N THR A 275 -8.14 -25.81 -13.45
CA THR A 275 -8.59 -25.97 -12.06
C THR A 275 -9.76 -26.94 -11.89
N LEU A 276 -10.55 -27.19 -12.94
CA LEU A 276 -11.60 -28.20 -12.93
C LEU A 276 -10.99 -29.59 -13.09
N PRO A 277 -11.51 -30.62 -12.38
CA PRO A 277 -11.19 -32.01 -12.70
C PRO A 277 -11.50 -32.26 -14.17
N LYS A 278 -10.59 -32.94 -14.88
CA LYS A 278 -10.88 -33.47 -16.21
C LYS A 278 -11.84 -34.65 -16.01
N ASP A 279 -12.99 -34.58 -16.67
CA ASP A 279 -13.94 -35.69 -16.77
C ASP A 279 -13.29 -36.94 -17.37
#